data_AF-R1DC82-F1
#
_entry.id   AF-R1DC82-F1
#
_cell.length_a   1.000
_cell.length_b   1.000
_cell.length_c   1.000
_cell.angle_alpha   90.00
_cell.angle_beta   90.00
_cell.angle_gamma   90.00
#
_symmetry.space_group_name_H-M   'P 1'
#
loop_
_entity.id
_entity.type
_entity.pdbx_description
1 polymer ?
#
loop_
_entity_poly.entity_id
_entity_poly.type
_entity_poly.pdbx_seq_one_letter_code
_entity_poly.pdbx_strand_id
1 'polypeptide(L)'
;MSEREVREGLMSIGYTRKTDLSSGRHYGFGAKTALPRLADYALVFTRDRSGRRTVGLLSSSFSRAIDADQLRLPLCTWEAGRDALLTGASEEAPLRTRQREASLQMLLEECEGLPYLSEAELLAEFASPGWSQSGGTGTRIVLWGVRKDLEFAAVARRLRGDIVVRGSPGATPPLSHQRSLRAYAEVLYLRLSGQGVEPTMEIVIDGRVEPRDWSTYLEGGMRRTVALPRPR
;
A
#
# COMPACT_ATOMS: atom_id res chain seq x y z
N MET A 1 11.85 1.65 1.97
CA MET A 1 11.77 2.98 2.59
C MET A 1 12.51 2.96 3.90
N SER A 2 13.36 3.95 4.17
CA SER A 2 13.98 4.18 5.49
C SER A 2 12.94 4.65 6.51
N GLU A 3 13.28 4.63 7.79
CA GLU A 3 12.39 5.12 8.87
C GLU A 3 11.99 6.58 8.64
N ARG A 4 12.93 7.43 8.19
CA ARG A 4 12.63 8.81 7.82
C ARG A 4 11.62 8.90 6.69
N GLU A 5 11.79 8.11 5.63
CA GLU A 5 10.87 8.11 4.48
C GLU A 5 9.47 7.62 4.86
N VAL A 6 9.35 6.65 5.77
CA VAL A 6 8.05 6.22 6.30
C VAL A 6 7.42 7.34 7.11
N ARG A 7 8.17 7.95 8.03
CA ARG A 7 7.67 9.01 8.93
C ARG A 7 7.25 10.25 8.17
N GLU A 8 8.13 10.77 7.32
CA GLU A 8 7.90 12.00 6.56
C GLU A 8 6.98 11.75 5.37
N GLY A 9 7.13 10.65 4.65
CA GLY A 9 6.32 10.34 3.47
C GLY A 9 5.01 9.66 3.82
N LEU A 10 5.07 8.38 4.20
CA LEU A 10 3.87 7.56 4.33
C LEU A 10 2.98 7.96 5.51
N MET A 11 3.55 8.53 6.57
CA MET A 11 2.86 8.90 7.80
C MET A 11 2.53 10.39 7.93
N SER A 12 3.23 11.31 7.23
CA SER A 12 2.94 12.75 7.28
C SER A 12 2.19 13.31 6.06
N ILE A 13 1.22 14.17 6.28
CA ILE A 13 0.31 14.70 5.24
C ILE A 13 1.04 15.68 4.30
N GLY A 14 0.82 15.55 3.00
CA GLY A 14 1.28 16.52 1.99
C GLY A 14 2.77 16.42 1.63
N TYR A 15 3.48 15.43 2.17
CA TYR A 15 4.89 15.23 1.85
C TYR A 15 5.08 14.30 0.65
N THR A 16 5.92 14.72 -0.29
CA THR A 16 6.41 13.87 -1.37
C THR A 16 7.80 14.34 -1.80
N ARG A 17 8.73 13.39 -2.00
CA ARG A 17 10.04 13.65 -2.63
C ARG A 17 10.02 13.39 -4.14
N LYS A 18 8.89 12.91 -4.69
CA LYS A 18 8.76 12.64 -6.11
C LYS A 18 8.74 13.97 -6.87
N THR A 19 9.85 14.30 -7.50
CA THR A 19 10.05 15.50 -8.32
C THR A 19 9.69 15.26 -9.78
N ASP A 20 9.62 13.98 -10.20
CA ASP A 20 9.35 13.63 -11.58
C ASP A 20 7.84 13.66 -11.90
N LEU A 21 7.46 14.62 -12.75
CA LEU A 21 6.11 14.80 -13.28
C LEU A 21 5.73 13.73 -14.31
N SER A 22 6.70 12.98 -14.86
CA SER A 22 6.45 11.92 -15.86
C SER A 22 5.51 10.83 -15.35
N SER A 23 5.46 10.64 -14.02
CA SER A 23 4.62 9.66 -13.33
C SER A 23 3.33 10.26 -12.74
N GLY A 24 2.98 11.49 -13.12
CA GLY A 24 1.81 12.23 -12.65
C GLY A 24 2.12 13.21 -11.50
N ARG A 25 1.15 14.07 -11.16
CA ARG A 25 1.24 14.95 -9.99
C ARG A 25 1.10 14.13 -8.72
N HIS A 26 2.14 14.11 -7.90
CA HIS A 26 2.13 13.44 -6.59
C HIS A 26 1.71 14.43 -5.51
N TYR A 27 0.63 14.14 -4.79
CA TYR A 27 0.11 15.05 -3.77
C TYR A 27 0.56 14.70 -2.34
N GLY A 28 1.16 13.52 -2.11
CA GLY A 28 1.53 13.08 -0.77
C GLY A 28 0.33 12.65 0.11
N PHE A 29 -0.84 12.38 -0.49
CA PHE A 29 -2.07 11.98 0.23
C PHE A 29 -2.51 10.54 0.00
N GLY A 30 -2.10 9.90 -1.10
CA GLY A 30 -2.73 8.67 -1.62
C GLY A 30 -2.93 7.57 -0.57
N ALA A 31 -1.87 7.14 0.09
CA ALA A 31 -1.97 6.08 1.10
C ALA A 31 -2.81 6.49 2.32
N LYS A 32 -2.73 7.75 2.75
CA LYS A 32 -3.42 8.27 3.96
C LYS A 32 -4.92 8.40 3.75
N THR A 33 -5.36 8.62 2.52
CA THR A 33 -6.78 8.72 2.19
C THR A 33 -7.35 7.40 1.71
N ALA A 34 -6.55 6.54 1.08
CA ALA A 34 -7.00 5.25 0.56
C ALA A 34 -7.04 4.16 1.64
N LEU A 35 -5.99 4.02 2.46
CA LEU A 35 -5.90 2.90 3.41
C LEU A 35 -7.03 2.95 4.46
N PRO A 36 -7.33 4.10 5.11
CA PRO A 36 -8.45 4.19 6.05
C PRO A 36 -9.84 4.03 5.40
N ARG A 37 -9.94 4.14 4.07
CA ARG A 37 -11.18 3.83 3.34
C ARG A 37 -11.37 2.35 3.08
N LEU A 38 -10.29 1.57 3.08
CA LEU A 38 -10.32 0.14 2.81
C LEU A 38 -10.46 -0.68 4.10
N ALA A 39 -9.83 -0.23 5.17
CA ALA A 39 -9.76 -0.95 6.43
C ALA A 39 -9.57 -0.02 7.62
N ASP A 40 -10.00 -0.47 8.80
CA ASP A 40 -9.82 0.27 10.05
C ASP A 40 -8.34 0.39 10.44
N TYR A 41 -7.55 -0.62 10.08
CA TYR A 41 -6.13 -0.68 10.42
C TYR A 41 -5.26 -1.05 9.22
N ALA A 42 -4.10 -0.39 9.11
CA ALA A 42 -3.10 -0.65 8.08
C ALA A 42 -1.69 -0.69 8.68
N LEU A 43 -1.07 -1.87 8.67
CA LEU A 43 0.30 -2.08 9.12
C LEU A 43 1.22 -2.14 7.91
N VAL A 44 2.29 -1.37 7.96
CA VAL A 44 3.24 -1.21 6.86
C VAL A 44 4.56 -1.80 7.28
N PHE A 45 4.98 -2.83 6.56
CA PHE A 45 6.30 -3.42 6.65
C PHE A 45 7.15 -2.87 5.51
N THR A 46 8.36 -2.41 5.80
CA THR A 46 9.31 -1.98 4.76
C THR A 46 10.72 -2.41 5.10
N ARG A 47 11.47 -2.82 4.08
CA ARG A 47 12.91 -3.04 4.15
C ARG A 47 13.62 -2.01 3.28
N ASP A 48 14.55 -1.27 3.87
CA ASP A 48 15.35 -0.30 3.13
C ASP A 48 16.60 -0.92 2.49
N ARG A 49 17.37 -0.12 1.74
CA ARG A 49 18.57 -0.58 1.04
C ARG A 49 19.70 -0.99 1.98
N SER A 50 19.68 -0.49 3.23
CA SER A 50 20.63 -0.88 4.26
C SER A 50 20.25 -2.20 4.94
N GLY A 51 19.09 -2.77 4.60
CA GLY A 51 18.57 -3.99 5.19
C GLY A 51 17.82 -3.76 6.51
N ARG A 52 17.65 -2.51 6.94
CA ARG A 52 16.83 -2.19 8.12
C ARG A 52 15.38 -2.50 7.82
N ARG A 53 14.71 -3.03 8.83
CA ARG A 53 13.31 -3.43 8.79
C ARG A 53 12.53 -2.42 9.60
N THR A 54 11.50 -1.81 9.03
CA THR A 54 10.66 -0.82 9.72
C THR A 54 9.22 -1.27 9.63
N VAL A 55 8.52 -1.22 10.75
CA VAL A 55 7.09 -1.49 10.88
C VAL A 55 6.41 -0.23 11.38
N GLY A 56 5.34 0.17 10.70
CA GLY A 56 4.58 1.35 11.04
C GLY A 56 3.08 1.13 10.92
N LEU A 57 2.30 1.63 11.89
CA LEU A 57 0.85 1.57 11.86
C LEU A 57 0.25 2.89 11.39
N LEU A 58 -0.58 2.81 10.36
CA LEU A 58 -1.38 3.93 9.85
C LEU A 58 -2.86 3.63 10.08
N SER A 59 -3.36 3.98 11.27
CA SER A 59 -4.76 3.76 11.65
C SER A 59 -5.31 4.92 12.45
N SER A 60 -6.37 5.55 11.93
CA SER A 60 -7.15 6.50 12.72
C SER A 60 -7.98 5.79 13.81
N SER A 61 -8.36 4.53 13.58
CA SER A 61 -9.12 3.72 14.52
C SER A 61 -8.29 3.38 15.77
N PHE A 62 -7.00 3.06 15.60
CA PHE A 62 -6.06 2.88 16.72
C PHE A 62 -6.04 4.09 17.66
N SER A 63 -5.87 5.31 17.11
CA SER A 63 -5.83 6.52 17.95
C SER A 63 -7.15 6.77 18.69
N ARG A 64 -8.29 6.40 18.09
CA ARG A 64 -9.60 6.48 18.76
C ARG A 64 -9.75 5.42 19.86
N ALA A 65 -9.24 4.21 19.63
CA ALA A 65 -9.33 3.11 20.58
C ALA A 65 -8.59 3.40 21.89
N ILE A 66 -7.44 4.08 21.81
CA ILE A 66 -6.65 4.51 22.97
C ILE A 66 -7.04 5.90 23.51
N ASP A 67 -8.17 6.44 23.06
CA ASP A 67 -8.68 7.78 23.43
C ASP A 67 -7.63 8.90 23.32
N ALA A 68 -6.82 8.86 22.25
CA ALA A 68 -5.77 9.86 22.04
C ALA A 68 -6.33 11.13 21.39
N ASP A 69 -6.04 12.28 21.99
CA ASP A 69 -6.36 13.62 21.46
C ASP A 69 -5.70 13.91 20.09
N GLN A 70 -4.66 13.16 19.73
CA GLN A 70 -3.88 13.34 18.53
C GLN A 70 -3.63 12.00 17.84
N LEU A 71 -3.46 12.05 16.51
CA LEU A 71 -3.13 10.88 15.71
C LEU A 71 -1.79 10.28 16.18
N ARG A 72 -1.86 9.07 16.73
CA ARG A 72 -0.70 8.26 17.13
C ARG A 72 -0.36 7.30 16.00
N LEU A 73 0.90 7.34 15.56
CA LEU A 73 1.42 6.51 14.48
C LEU A 73 2.64 5.74 15.01
N PRO A 74 2.44 4.58 15.67
CA PRO A 74 3.53 3.74 16.12
C PRO A 74 4.47 3.40 14.95
N LEU A 75 5.78 3.59 15.16
CA LEU A 75 6.82 3.32 14.17
C LEU A 75 8.05 2.75 14.89
N CYS A 76 8.43 1.52 14.52
CA CYS A 76 9.58 0.82 15.08
C CYS A 76 10.48 0.32 13.95
N THR A 77 11.79 0.32 14.21
CA THR A 77 12.82 -0.06 13.24
C THR A 77 13.82 -0.98 13.91
N TRP A 78 14.20 -2.05 13.21
CA TRP A 78 15.19 -3.03 13.63
C TRP A 78 16.46 -2.89 12.80
N GLU A 79 17.56 -3.28 13.44
CA GLU A 79 18.86 -3.38 12.79
C GLU A 79 18.84 -4.38 11.62
N ALA A 80 19.72 -4.11 10.64
CA ALA A 80 19.90 -5.00 9.52
C ALA A 80 20.49 -6.33 9.99
N GLY A 81 19.82 -7.44 9.66
CA GLY A 81 20.28 -8.80 9.99
C GLY A 81 20.29 -9.15 11.49
N ARG A 82 19.71 -8.30 12.36
CA ARG A 82 19.61 -8.58 13.81
C ARG A 82 18.21 -8.31 14.30
N ASP A 83 17.68 -9.22 15.10
CA ASP A 83 16.36 -9.10 15.72
C ASP A 83 16.46 -8.26 17.00
N ALA A 84 16.94 -7.03 16.81
CA ALA A 84 17.08 -6.03 17.85
C ALA A 84 16.67 -4.67 17.29
N LEU A 85 15.95 -3.89 18.09
CA LEU A 85 15.57 -2.53 17.73
C LEU A 85 16.82 -1.68 17.46
N LEU A 86 16.71 -0.81 16.45
CA LEU A 86 17.76 0.11 16.04
C LEU A 86 18.12 1.05 17.20
N THR A 87 19.41 1.06 17.54
CA THR A 87 19.94 1.88 18.63
C THR A 87 20.39 3.25 18.13
N GLY A 88 20.13 4.29 18.92
CA GLY A 88 20.49 5.65 18.56
C GLY A 88 19.58 6.28 17.49
N ALA A 89 19.98 7.45 17.01
CA ALA A 89 19.26 8.17 15.97
C ALA A 89 20.24 8.60 14.88
N SER A 90 19.80 8.56 13.62
CA SER A 90 20.54 9.06 12.47
C SER A 90 19.60 9.85 11.55
N GLU A 91 20.14 10.47 10.50
CA GLU A 91 19.31 11.16 9.52
C GLU A 91 18.26 10.24 8.88
N GLU A 92 18.64 9.01 8.52
CA GLU A 92 17.74 8.01 7.94
C GLU A 92 16.82 7.33 8.97
N ALA A 93 17.15 7.44 10.25
CA ALA A 93 16.42 6.83 11.35
C ALA A 93 16.33 7.77 12.56
N PRO A 94 15.48 8.81 12.46
CA PRO A 94 15.48 9.94 13.40
C PRO A 94 14.84 9.63 14.76
N LEU A 95 14.14 8.50 14.91
CA LEU A 95 13.59 8.11 16.21
C LEU A 95 14.71 7.69 17.18
N ARG A 96 14.50 7.91 18.47
CA ARG A 96 15.36 7.39 19.53
C ARG A 96 14.93 5.98 19.91
N THR A 97 15.83 5.19 20.51
CA THR A 97 15.55 3.82 20.97
C THR A 97 14.26 3.74 21.79
N ARG A 98 14.10 4.61 22.81
CA ARG A 98 12.89 4.65 23.65
C ARG A 98 11.58 4.91 22.87
N GLN A 99 11.64 5.66 21.77
CA GLN A 99 10.45 5.91 20.94
C GLN A 99 10.08 4.67 20.11
N ARG A 100 11.08 3.90 19.67
CA ARG A 100 10.87 2.63 18.97
C ARG A 100 10.33 1.57 19.92
N GLU A 101 10.88 1.47 21.13
CA GLU A 101 10.40 0.59 22.19
C GLU A 101 8.94 0.89 22.56
N ALA A 102 8.62 2.16 22.84
CA ALA A 102 7.25 2.57 23.13
C ALA A 102 6.30 2.31 21.95
N SER A 103 6.77 2.49 20.71
CA SER A 103 5.97 2.17 19.52
C SER A 103 5.69 0.67 19.38
N LEU A 104 6.70 -0.17 19.63
CA LEU A 104 6.53 -1.62 19.60
C LEU A 104 5.57 -2.08 20.70
N GLN A 105 5.69 -1.53 21.90
CA GLN A 105 4.79 -1.80 23.00
C GLN A 105 3.34 -1.42 22.66
N MET A 106 3.11 -0.19 22.18
CA MET A 106 1.78 0.25 21.74
C MET A 106 1.21 -0.64 20.63
N LEU A 107 2.04 -1.15 19.72
CA LEU A 107 1.59 -2.08 18.69
C LEU A 107 1.11 -3.40 19.31
N LEU A 108 1.94 -4.03 20.15
CA LEU A 108 1.67 -5.38 20.64
C LEU A 108 0.61 -5.41 21.75
N GLU A 109 0.50 -4.36 22.56
CA GLU A 109 -0.35 -4.34 23.75
C GLU A 109 -1.68 -3.61 23.53
N GLU A 110 -1.70 -2.55 22.71
CA GLU A 110 -2.86 -1.65 22.61
C GLU A 110 -3.58 -1.74 21.25
N CYS A 111 -2.99 -2.38 20.24
CA CYS A 111 -3.56 -2.43 18.90
C CYS A 111 -4.60 -3.55 18.77
N GLU A 112 -5.87 -3.17 18.79
CA GLU A 112 -6.99 -4.11 18.70
C GLU A 112 -6.93 -4.98 17.42
N GLY A 113 -7.04 -6.29 17.60
CA GLY A 113 -7.12 -7.24 16.49
C GLY A 113 -5.85 -7.35 15.65
N LEU A 114 -4.69 -6.91 16.16
CA LEU A 114 -3.41 -7.05 15.48
C LEU A 114 -3.18 -8.53 15.09
N PRO A 115 -2.89 -8.84 13.81
CA PRO A 115 -2.70 -10.22 13.36
C PRO A 115 -1.34 -10.84 13.75
N TYR A 116 -0.56 -10.13 14.57
CA TYR A 116 0.75 -10.54 15.06
C TYR A 116 0.75 -10.39 16.59
N LEU A 117 1.03 -11.47 17.30
CA LEU A 117 0.97 -11.56 18.76
C LEU A 117 2.32 -11.28 19.44
N SER A 118 3.41 -11.16 18.67
CA SER A 118 4.74 -10.92 19.20
C SER A 118 5.66 -10.18 18.23
N GLU A 119 6.74 -9.62 18.75
CA GLU A 119 7.83 -9.06 17.96
C GLU A 119 8.42 -10.08 16.98
N ALA A 120 8.56 -11.34 17.41
CA ALA A 120 9.06 -12.42 16.57
C ALA A 120 8.16 -12.67 15.35
N GLU A 121 6.84 -12.60 15.52
CA GLU A 121 5.88 -12.74 14.41
C GLU A 121 5.93 -11.56 13.44
N LEU A 122 6.08 -10.32 13.95
CA LEU A 122 6.31 -9.14 13.11
C LEU A 122 7.60 -9.29 12.27
N LEU A 123 8.66 -9.82 12.87
CA LEU A 123 9.93 -10.05 12.18
C LEU A 123 9.85 -11.21 11.19
N ALA A 124 9.07 -12.25 11.47
CA ALA A 124 8.84 -13.38 10.58
C ALA A 124 8.15 -12.94 9.26
N GLU A 125 7.34 -11.88 9.29
CA GLU A 125 6.73 -11.30 8.08
C GLU A 125 7.80 -10.92 7.05
N PHE A 126 8.96 -10.44 7.48
CA PHE A 126 10.08 -10.09 6.60
C PHE A 126 10.83 -11.28 6.00
N ALA A 127 10.61 -12.50 6.53
CA ALA A 127 11.15 -13.74 6.00
C ALA A 127 10.15 -14.47 5.07
N SER A 128 8.90 -14.02 5.02
CA SER A 128 7.86 -14.66 4.23
C SER A 128 8.09 -14.53 2.70
N PRO A 129 7.53 -15.45 1.89
CA PRO A 129 7.61 -15.39 0.44
C PRO A 129 7.12 -14.03 -0.10
N GLY A 130 7.80 -13.48 -1.10
CA GLY A 130 7.47 -12.18 -1.70
C GLY A 130 8.33 -11.02 -1.21
N TRP A 131 9.12 -11.20 -0.14
CA TRP A 131 10.29 -10.36 0.05
C TRP A 131 11.41 -10.81 -0.89
N SER A 132 12.17 -9.87 -1.46
CA SER A 132 13.33 -10.21 -2.28
C SER A 132 14.29 -11.06 -1.45
N GLN A 133 14.50 -12.31 -1.87
CA GLN A 133 15.28 -13.32 -1.14
C GLN A 133 16.76 -12.94 -0.97
N SER A 134 17.24 -11.93 -1.69
CA SER A 134 18.64 -11.50 -1.78
C SER A 134 18.87 -10.11 -1.17
N GLY A 135 18.35 -9.86 0.03
CA GLY A 135 18.59 -8.58 0.73
C GLY A 135 17.99 -7.36 0.03
N GLY A 136 17.01 -7.56 -0.85
CA GLY A 136 16.40 -6.47 -1.61
C GLY A 136 15.45 -5.61 -0.78
N THR A 137 15.13 -4.44 -1.32
CA THR A 137 14.14 -3.51 -0.76
C THR A 137 12.72 -3.98 -1.03
N GLY A 138 11.78 -3.61 -0.17
CA GLY A 138 10.37 -3.91 -0.41
C GLY A 138 9.44 -3.19 0.56
N THR A 139 8.16 -3.18 0.22
CA THR A 139 7.11 -2.73 1.13
C THR A 139 5.92 -3.67 1.02
N ARG A 140 5.38 -4.05 2.18
CA ARG A 140 4.17 -4.85 2.31
C ARG A 140 3.22 -4.10 3.23
N ILE A 141 1.95 -4.07 2.84
CA ILE A 141 0.89 -3.44 3.61
C ILE A 141 -0.12 -4.51 3.97
N VAL A 142 -0.39 -4.65 5.26
CA VAL A 142 -1.34 -5.61 5.82
C VAL A 142 -2.52 -4.82 6.36
N LEU A 143 -3.73 -5.19 5.92
CA LEU A 143 -4.97 -4.51 6.27
C LEU A 143 -5.88 -5.47 7.04
N TRP A 144 -6.48 -4.98 8.14
CA TRP A 144 -7.50 -5.71 8.89
C TRP A 144 -8.59 -4.77 9.41
N GLY A 145 -9.74 -5.34 9.78
CA GLY A 145 -10.96 -4.55 9.88
C GLY A 145 -11.39 -4.03 8.51
N VAL A 146 -11.26 -4.88 7.47
CA VAL A 146 -11.63 -4.52 6.10
C VAL A 146 -13.12 -4.21 6.03
N ARG A 147 -13.48 -3.18 5.26
CA ARG A 147 -14.86 -2.74 5.12
C ARG A 147 -15.77 -3.86 4.58
N LYS A 148 -17.00 -3.93 5.11
CA LYS A 148 -17.96 -5.02 4.85
C LYS A 148 -18.55 -5.01 3.43
N ASP A 149 -18.39 -3.92 2.69
CA ASP A 149 -18.79 -3.76 1.30
C ASP A 149 -17.78 -4.36 0.31
N LEU A 150 -16.57 -4.73 0.79
CA LEU A 150 -15.60 -5.51 0.03
C LEU A 150 -15.86 -7.01 0.24
N GLU A 151 -16.05 -7.72 -0.87
CA GLU A 151 -16.16 -9.17 -0.92
C GLU A 151 -14.91 -9.79 -1.54
N PHE A 152 -14.25 -10.65 -0.76
CA PHE A 152 -13.23 -11.54 -1.30
C PHE A 152 -13.95 -12.72 -1.95
N ALA A 153 -14.26 -12.57 -3.24
CA ALA A 153 -15.01 -13.55 -3.98
C ALA A 153 -14.11 -14.77 -4.28
N ALA A 154 -14.21 -15.79 -3.43
CA ALA A 154 -13.81 -17.14 -3.80
C ALA A 154 -14.88 -17.73 -4.72
N VAL A 155 -14.95 -17.30 -5.99
CA VAL A 155 -16.04 -17.73 -6.87
C VAL A 155 -15.55 -18.28 -8.20
N ALA A 156 -15.81 -19.58 -8.34
CA ALA A 156 -15.78 -20.42 -9.53
C ALA A 156 -14.41 -20.62 -10.19
N ARG A 157 -14.09 -21.90 -10.44
CA ARG A 157 -12.90 -22.48 -11.11
C ARG A 157 -12.35 -21.77 -12.37
N ARG A 158 -13.00 -20.73 -12.89
CA ARG A 158 -12.61 -19.95 -14.08
C ARG A 158 -11.96 -18.60 -13.76
N LEU A 159 -12.23 -18.00 -12.60
CA LEU A 159 -11.57 -16.77 -12.16
C LEU A 159 -10.76 -17.14 -10.93
N ARG A 160 -9.44 -17.29 -11.10
CA ARG A 160 -8.54 -17.31 -9.94
C ARG A 160 -8.84 -16.03 -9.14
N GLY A 161 -8.98 -16.16 -7.81
CA GLY A 161 -9.55 -15.22 -6.84
C GLY A 161 -9.55 -13.74 -7.21
N ASP A 162 -10.65 -13.07 -6.87
CA ASP A 162 -10.87 -11.65 -7.17
C ASP A 162 -11.41 -10.92 -5.93
N ILE A 163 -11.28 -9.59 -5.94
CA ILE A 163 -11.83 -8.72 -4.92
C ILE A 163 -12.94 -7.90 -5.59
N VAL A 164 -14.16 -8.05 -5.10
CA VAL A 164 -15.33 -7.41 -5.69
C VAL A 164 -16.02 -6.47 -4.71
N VAL A 165 -16.59 -5.39 -5.24
CA VAL A 165 -17.46 -4.50 -4.47
C VAL A 165 -18.88 -5.04 -4.49
N ARG A 166 -19.52 -5.14 -3.32
CA ARG A 166 -20.94 -5.50 -3.19
C ARG A 166 -21.80 -4.45 -3.87
N GLY A 167 -22.59 -4.89 -4.85
CA GLY A 167 -23.64 -4.06 -5.44
C GLY A 167 -24.79 -3.88 -4.45
N SER A 168 -25.47 -2.73 -4.52
CA SER A 168 -26.74 -2.54 -3.81
C SER A 168 -27.86 -3.29 -4.52
N PRO A 169 -28.76 -4.00 -3.80
CA PRO A 169 -29.93 -4.64 -4.40
C PRO A 169 -30.79 -3.60 -5.13
N GLY A 170 -31.15 -3.88 -6.39
CA GLY A 170 -32.01 -3.00 -7.21
C GLY A 170 -31.30 -1.87 -7.96
N ALA A 171 -29.98 -1.75 -7.86
CA ALA A 171 -29.22 -0.81 -8.68
C ALA A 171 -28.92 -1.36 -10.08
N THR A 172 -28.76 -0.47 -11.07
CA THR A 172 -28.26 -0.83 -12.40
C THR A 172 -26.92 -1.56 -12.28
N PRO A 173 -26.68 -2.66 -13.04
CA PRO A 173 -25.44 -3.40 -12.95
C PRO A 173 -24.25 -2.47 -13.25
N PRO A 174 -23.28 -2.34 -12.33
CA PRO A 174 -22.09 -1.54 -12.58
C PRO A 174 -21.25 -2.15 -13.70
N LEU A 175 -20.43 -1.32 -14.36
CA LEU A 175 -19.46 -1.81 -15.33
C LEU A 175 -18.47 -2.75 -14.63
N SER A 176 -17.88 -3.68 -15.38
CA SER A 176 -16.99 -4.72 -14.82
C SER A 176 -15.85 -4.12 -13.98
N HIS A 177 -15.19 -3.07 -14.45
CA HIS A 177 -14.10 -2.38 -13.75
C HIS A 177 -14.56 -1.56 -12.52
N GLN A 178 -15.85 -1.31 -12.36
CA GLN A 178 -16.41 -0.67 -11.16
C GLN A 178 -16.70 -1.69 -10.05
N ARG A 179 -16.77 -2.97 -10.42
CA ARG A 179 -17.10 -4.06 -9.50
C ARG A 179 -15.92 -4.97 -9.19
N SER A 180 -15.11 -5.33 -10.18
CA SER A 180 -14.00 -6.28 -10.07
C SER A 180 -12.67 -5.54 -10.03
N LEU A 181 -11.86 -5.82 -9.01
CA LEU A 181 -10.52 -5.26 -8.90
C LEU A 181 -9.61 -5.79 -10.02
N ARG A 182 -9.74 -7.06 -10.40
CA ARG A 182 -9.01 -7.59 -11.56
C ARG A 182 -9.36 -6.81 -12.83
N ALA A 183 -10.64 -6.65 -13.15
CA ALA A 183 -11.07 -5.91 -14.33
C ALA A 183 -10.62 -4.44 -14.31
N TYR A 184 -10.55 -3.82 -13.13
CA TYR A 184 -9.99 -2.49 -12.95
C TYR A 184 -8.48 -2.46 -13.20
N ALA A 185 -7.74 -3.42 -12.65
CA ALA A 185 -6.29 -3.53 -12.80
C ALA A 185 -5.86 -3.78 -14.25
N GLU A 186 -6.66 -4.51 -15.03
CA GLU A 186 -6.44 -4.73 -16.47
C GLU A 186 -6.33 -3.42 -17.27
N VAL A 187 -7.03 -2.35 -16.85
CA VAL A 187 -7.09 -1.07 -17.56
C VAL A 187 -6.39 0.07 -16.83
N LEU A 188 -5.79 -0.22 -15.67
CA LEU A 188 -5.21 0.80 -14.78
C LEU A 188 -4.02 1.53 -15.42
N TYR A 189 -3.19 0.78 -16.15
CA TYR A 189 -2.04 1.34 -16.85
C TYR A 189 -2.31 1.35 -18.35
N LEU A 190 -1.97 2.46 -19.00
CA LEU A 190 -2.05 2.57 -20.44
C LEU A 190 -1.01 1.63 -21.07
N ARG A 191 -1.49 0.74 -21.93
CA ARG A 191 -0.68 -0.09 -22.82
C ARG A 191 -1.08 0.22 -24.25
N LEU A 192 -0.10 0.56 -25.09
CA LEU A 192 -0.30 0.81 -26.51
C LEU A 192 0.74 0.00 -27.29
N SER A 193 0.32 -1.17 -27.76
CA SER A 193 1.15 -1.95 -28.68
C SER A 193 1.50 -1.13 -29.92
N GLY A 194 2.73 -1.29 -30.41
CA GLY A 194 3.25 -0.52 -31.54
C GLY A 194 3.78 0.89 -31.22
N GLN A 195 3.50 1.45 -30.03
CA GLN A 195 4.10 2.72 -29.57
C GLN A 195 5.14 2.55 -28.45
N GLY A 196 5.47 1.31 -28.09
CA GLY A 196 6.46 1.01 -27.04
C GLY A 196 6.00 1.38 -25.62
N VAL A 197 4.70 1.64 -25.42
CA VAL A 197 4.13 1.93 -24.10
C VAL A 197 3.63 0.62 -23.49
N GLU A 198 4.45 0.04 -22.61
CA GLU A 198 4.16 -1.18 -21.86
C GLU A 198 4.09 -0.86 -20.36
N PRO A 199 3.19 -1.49 -19.58
CA PRO A 199 3.17 -1.35 -18.14
C PRO A 199 4.50 -1.78 -17.52
N THR A 200 5.08 -0.92 -16.68
CA THR A 200 6.36 -1.17 -16.02
C THR A 200 6.25 -2.03 -14.76
N MET A 201 5.02 -2.35 -14.34
CA MET A 201 4.73 -3.08 -13.11
C MET A 201 3.78 -4.25 -13.39
N GLU A 202 4.18 -5.44 -12.96
CA GLU A 202 3.30 -6.61 -12.94
C GLU A 202 2.34 -6.51 -11.76
N ILE A 203 1.05 -6.75 -12.00
CA ILE A 203 0.01 -6.82 -10.97
C ILE A 203 -0.41 -8.29 -10.82
N VAL A 204 -0.45 -8.76 -9.57
CA VAL A 204 -0.86 -10.13 -9.23
C VAL A 204 -2.02 -10.06 -8.25
N ILE A 205 -3.14 -10.69 -8.60
CA ILE A 205 -4.33 -10.88 -7.76
C ILE A 205 -4.69 -12.35 -7.94
N ASP A 206 -4.45 -13.21 -6.95
CA ASP A 206 -4.54 -14.68 -7.08
C ASP A 206 -4.08 -15.22 -8.46
N GLY A 207 -2.87 -14.81 -8.87
CA GLY A 207 -2.34 -15.01 -10.22
C GLY A 207 -2.17 -13.70 -11.01
N ARG A 208 -1.46 -13.78 -12.12
CA ARG A 208 -1.11 -12.61 -12.94
C ARG A 208 -2.36 -11.94 -13.52
N VAL A 209 -2.39 -10.61 -13.49
CA VAL A 209 -3.37 -9.79 -14.20
C VAL A 209 -2.77 -9.41 -15.56
N GLU A 210 -3.47 -9.69 -16.65
CA GLU A 210 -3.02 -9.33 -18.00
C GLU A 210 -3.51 -7.93 -18.38
N PRO A 211 -2.61 -6.95 -18.59
CA PRO A 211 -3.01 -5.60 -18.96
C PRO A 211 -3.65 -5.59 -20.35
N ARG A 212 -4.79 -4.90 -20.47
CA ARG A 212 -5.49 -4.71 -21.75
C ARG A 212 -4.71 -3.75 -22.64
N ASP A 213 -4.59 -4.13 -23.89
CA ASP A 213 -4.02 -3.30 -24.94
C ASP A 213 -5.08 -2.33 -25.47
N TRP A 214 -4.87 -1.03 -25.21
CA TRP A 214 -5.82 0.00 -25.59
C TRP A 214 -5.87 0.24 -27.10
N SER A 215 -4.84 -0.16 -27.85
CA SER A 215 -4.83 -0.01 -29.32
C SER A 215 -6.03 -0.72 -29.94
N THR A 216 -6.39 -1.90 -29.41
CA THR A 216 -7.53 -2.72 -29.86
C THR A 216 -8.90 -2.06 -29.65
N TYR A 217 -9.00 -1.05 -28.77
CA TYR A 217 -10.24 -0.31 -28.48
C TYR A 217 -10.28 1.07 -29.14
N LEU A 218 -9.15 1.55 -29.66
CA LEU A 218 -9.00 2.86 -30.30
C LEU A 218 -9.13 2.78 -31.83
N GLU A 219 -9.23 1.58 -32.40
CA GLU A 219 -9.56 1.38 -33.81
C GLU A 219 -11.02 1.80 -34.08
N GLY A 220 -11.17 2.94 -34.75
CA GLY A 220 -12.48 3.59 -34.97
C GLY A 220 -12.45 5.11 -35.03
N GLY A 221 -11.29 5.76 -34.96
CA GLY A 221 -11.17 7.20 -35.25
C GLY A 221 -11.54 8.12 -34.09
N MET A 222 -11.64 7.64 -32.85
CA MET A 222 -11.66 8.52 -31.66
C MET A 222 -10.26 9.08 -31.35
N ARG A 223 -9.71 9.87 -32.28
CA ARG A 223 -8.63 10.82 -31.98
C ARG A 223 -9.27 12.12 -31.50
N ARG A 224 -9.53 12.23 -30.19
CA ARG A 224 -9.71 13.55 -29.58
C ARG A 224 -8.37 14.05 -29.09
N THR A 225 -7.82 15.03 -29.79
CA THR A 225 -6.69 15.83 -29.30
C THR A 225 -7.20 16.64 -28.11
N VAL A 226 -6.90 16.19 -26.88
CA VAL A 226 -7.14 17.01 -25.69
C VAL A 226 -5.94 17.93 -25.54
N ALA A 227 -6.13 19.22 -25.80
CA ALA A 227 -5.12 20.22 -25.47
C ALA A 227 -4.98 20.26 -23.95
N LEU A 228 -3.86 19.74 -23.43
CA LEU A 228 -3.55 19.88 -22.01
C LEU A 228 -3.37 21.39 -21.72
N PRO A 229 -4.02 21.93 -20.68
CA PRO A 229 -3.83 23.32 -20.30
C PRO A 229 -2.35 23.56 -20.00
N ARG A 230 -1.77 24.61 -20.60
CA ARG A 230 -0.38 24.99 -20.33
C ARG A 230 -0.22 25.22 -18.83
N PRO A 231 0.84 24.68 -18.20
CA PRO A 231 1.12 24.98 -16.80
C PRO A 231 1.29 26.50 -16.66
N ARG A 232 0.58 27.09 -15.70
CA ARG A 232 0.83 28.46 -15.22
C ARG A 232 2.04 28.47 -14.32
#